data_AF-A0A6B2UQC9-F1
#
_entry.id   AF-A0A6B2UQC9-F1
#
_cell.length_a   1.000
_cell.length_b   1.000
_cell.length_c   1.000
_cell.angle_alpha   90.00
_cell.angle_beta   90.00
_cell.angle_gamma   90.00
#
_symmetry.space_group_name_H-M   'P 1'
#
loop_
_entity.id
_entity.type
_entity.pdbx_description
1 polymer ?
#
loop_
_entity_poly.entity_id
_entity_poly.type
_entity_poly.pdbx_seq_one_letter_code
_entity_poly.pdbx_strand_id
1 'polypeptide(L)' 'LAEGRETVGEVPEGRGGLGIARGGFLSRVDGFDASFFGVSPREAAAMDPQQRLMLELAWEALEGAGVVPGGLRGER' A
#
# COMPACT_ATOMS: atom_id res chain seq x y z
N LEU A 1 1.81 -18.92 -2.20
CA LEU A 1 1.36 -19.89 -1.17
C LEU A 1 1.47 -21.33 -1.66
N ALA A 2 0.89 -21.66 -2.83
CA ALA A 2 0.94 -23.01 -3.42
C ALA A 2 2.35 -23.62 -3.55
N GLU A 3 3.37 -22.79 -3.72
CA GLU A 3 4.77 -23.24 -3.86
C GLU A 3 5.59 -23.19 -2.56
N GLY A 4 5.00 -22.76 -1.43
CA GLY A 4 5.70 -22.74 -0.13
C GLY A 4 6.93 -21.83 -0.06
N ARG A 5 6.99 -20.75 -0.86
CA ARG A 5 8.15 -19.83 -0.88
C ARG A 5 8.34 -19.10 0.46
N GLU A 6 9.58 -19.06 0.94
CA GLU A 6 10.00 -18.21 2.06
C GLU A 6 10.22 -16.78 1.54
N THR A 7 9.53 -15.80 2.13
CA THR A 7 9.61 -14.38 1.75
C THR A 7 10.25 -13.50 2.82
N VAL A 8 10.71 -14.10 3.93
CA VAL A 8 11.42 -13.38 4.99
C VAL A 8 12.88 -13.25 4.58
N GLY A 9 13.34 -12.02 4.45
CA GLY A 9 14.71 -11.69 4.05
C GLY A 9 15.45 -10.90 5.12
N GLU A 10 16.71 -10.58 4.84
CA GLU A 10 17.49 -9.58 5.56
C GLU A 10 16.87 -8.19 5.39
N VAL A 11 17.13 -7.29 6.33
CA VAL A 11 16.64 -5.91 6.24
C VAL A 11 17.29 -5.19 5.05
N PRO A 12 16.52 -4.58 4.13
CA PRO A 12 17.07 -3.81 3.01
C PRO A 12 17.90 -2.61 3.48
N GLU A 13 18.89 -2.22 2.67
CA GLU A 13 19.67 -1.00 2.91
C GLU A 13 18.76 0.23 3.09
N GLY A 14 19.10 1.10 4.03
CA GLY A 14 18.30 2.30 4.35
C GLY A 14 16.98 2.03 5.10
N ARG A 15 16.66 0.76 5.42
CA ARG A 15 15.46 0.36 6.19
C ARG A 15 15.78 -0.28 7.55
N GLY A 16 17.06 -0.33 7.91
CA GLY A 16 17.55 -0.78 9.23
C GLY A 16 17.34 0.28 10.32
N GLY A 17 17.31 -0.15 11.59
CA GLY A 17 17.24 0.80 12.71
C GLY A 17 16.79 0.27 14.07
N LEU A 18 16.35 -0.99 14.18
CA LEU A 18 15.71 -1.50 15.41
C LEU A 18 16.35 -2.77 15.99
N GLY A 19 17.57 -3.13 15.58
CA GLY A 19 18.19 -4.41 15.97
C GLY A 19 17.48 -5.64 15.38
N ILE A 20 16.55 -5.43 14.44
CA ILE A 20 15.88 -6.47 13.66
C ILE A 20 16.81 -6.90 12.54
N ALA A 21 17.13 -8.19 12.47
CA ALA A 21 17.95 -8.76 11.41
C ALA A 21 17.13 -9.21 10.20
N ARG A 22 15.90 -9.72 10.41
CA ARG A 22 15.08 -10.30 9.34
C ARG A 22 13.62 -9.90 9.42
N GLY A 23 12.96 -9.83 8.27
CA GLY A 23 11.54 -9.46 8.14
C GLY A 23 10.98 -9.68 6.74
N GLY A 24 9.66 -9.54 6.60
CA GLY A 24 8.98 -9.46 5.32
C GLY A 24 8.86 -8.00 4.89
N PHE A 25 9.43 -7.64 3.74
CA PHE A 25 9.49 -6.26 3.28
C PHE A 25 8.72 -6.09 1.97
N LEU A 26 7.84 -5.09 1.93
CA LEU A 26 7.16 -4.70 0.70
C LEU A 26 8.10 -3.88 -0.19
N SER A 27 8.11 -4.18 -1.48
CA SER A 27 8.76 -3.35 -2.49
C SER A 27 7.92 -2.11 -2.81
N ARG A 28 8.56 -1.00 -3.19
CA ARG A 28 7.91 0.21 -3.71
C ARG A 28 6.83 0.84 -2.81
N VAL A 29 7.03 0.81 -1.49
CA VAL A 29 6.10 1.45 -0.52
C VAL A 29 6.01 2.99 -0.65
N ASP A 30 6.89 3.57 -1.45
CA ASP A 30 6.95 4.98 -1.79
C ASP A 30 6.09 5.36 -2.99
N GLY A 31 5.63 4.38 -3.79
CA GLY A 31 4.70 4.59 -4.90
C GLY A 31 3.31 4.99 -4.41
N PHE A 32 2.68 5.95 -5.10
CA PHE A 32 1.29 6.34 -4.90
C PHE A 32 0.77 7.18 -6.09
N ASP A 33 -0.36 6.81 -6.70
CA ASP A 33 -1.02 7.65 -7.72
C ASP A 33 -1.88 8.74 -7.09
N ALA A 34 -1.23 9.82 -6.65
CA ALA A 34 -1.90 10.93 -5.99
C ALA A 34 -3.00 11.57 -6.85
N SER A 35 -2.79 11.66 -8.16
CA SER A 35 -3.74 12.32 -9.07
C SER A 35 -5.05 11.55 -9.20
N PHE A 36 -4.97 10.21 -9.23
CA PHE A 36 -6.12 9.34 -9.25
C PHE A 36 -7.02 9.53 -8.01
N PHE A 37 -6.41 9.67 -6.83
CA PHE A 37 -7.13 9.90 -5.57
C PHE A 37 -7.48 11.38 -5.31
N GLY A 38 -7.15 12.30 -6.22
CA GLY A 38 -7.41 13.74 -6.05
C GLY A 38 -6.58 14.38 -4.94
N VAL A 39 -5.42 13.82 -4.62
CA VAL A 39 -4.48 14.30 -3.60
C VAL A 39 -3.38 15.13 -4.27
N SER A 40 -3.02 16.29 -3.71
CA SER A 40 -1.93 17.08 -4.27
C SER A 40 -0.56 16.42 -4.03
N PRO A 41 0.48 16.69 -4.86
CA PRO A 41 1.81 16.13 -4.65
C PRO A 41 2.41 16.47 -3.26
N ARG A 42 2.09 17.65 -2.74
CA ARG A 42 2.54 18.09 -1.41
C ARG A 42 1.89 17.26 -0.30
N GLU A 43 0.59 17.02 -0.40
CA GLU A 43 -0.14 16.19 0.58
C GLU A 43 0.31 14.74 0.48
N ALA A 44 0.43 14.20 -0.73
CA ALA A 44 0.91 12.84 -0.96
C ALA A 44 2.29 12.59 -0.34
N ALA A 45 3.22 13.54 -0.45
CA ALA A 45 4.55 13.47 0.16
C ALA A 45 4.51 13.48 1.70
N ALA A 46 3.47 14.06 2.30
CA ALA A 46 3.27 14.12 3.75
C ALA A 46 2.43 12.96 4.31
N MET A 47 1.78 12.17 3.46
CA MET A 47 0.96 11.04 3.88
C MET A 47 1.81 9.87 4.38
N ASP A 48 1.32 9.22 5.45
CA ASP A 48 1.89 7.96 5.93
C ASP A 48 1.85 6.91 4.79
N PRO A 49 2.95 6.21 4.49
CA PRO A 49 2.98 5.17 3.46
C PRO A 49 1.89 4.10 3.62
N GLN A 50 1.50 3.76 4.85
CA GLN A 50 0.45 2.78 5.12
C GLN A 50 -0.92 3.29 4.68
N GLN A 51 -1.19 4.59 4.83
CA GLN A 51 -2.45 5.19 4.35
C GLN A 51 -2.52 5.18 2.83
N ARG A 52 -1.40 5.49 2.16
CA ARG A 52 -1.29 5.43 0.69
C ARG A 52 -1.54 4.02 0.17
N LEU A 53 -0.89 3.02 0.77
CA LEU A 53 -1.12 1.60 0.45
C LEU A 53 -2.58 1.18 0.70
N MET A 54 -3.19 1.62 1.79
CA MET A 54 -4.58 1.30 2.10
C MET A 54 -5.55 1.81 1.03
N LEU A 55 -5.32 3.02 0.51
CA LEU A 55 -6.18 3.60 -0.54
C LEU A 55 -6.11 2.81 -1.85
N GLU A 56 -4.89 2.42 -2.27
CA GLU A 56 -4.69 1.59 -3.46
C GLU A 56 -5.33 0.21 -3.30
N LEU A 57 -5.08 -0.47 -2.18
CA LEU A 57 -5.65 -1.80 -1.93
C LEU A 57 -7.18 -1.77 -1.81
N ALA A 58 -7.75 -0.72 -1.21
CA ALA A 58 -9.19 -0.55 -1.14
C ALA A 58 -9.78 -0.38 -2.54
N TRP A 59 -9.12 0.40 -3.40
CA TRP A 59 -9.54 0.53 -4.79
C TRP A 59 -9.47 -0.81 -5.54
N GLU A 60 -8.34 -1.51 -5.48
CA GLU A 60 -8.15 -2.82 -6.12
C GLU A 60 -9.20 -3.84 -5.65
N ALA A 61 -9.55 -3.82 -4.37
CA ALA A 61 -10.59 -4.69 -3.81
C ALA A 61 -11.98 -4.37 -4.38
N LEU A 62 -12.34 -3.09 -4.49
CA LEU A 62 -13.60 -2.67 -5.08
C LEU A 62 -13.68 -3.02 -6.58
N GLU A 63 -12.59 -2.77 -7.31
CA GLU A 63 -12.48 -3.12 -8.72
C GLU A 63 -12.59 -4.63 -8.93
N GLY A 64 -11.87 -5.42 -8.14
CA GLY A 64 -11.96 -6.88 -8.17
C GLY A 64 -13.36 -7.43 -7.83
N ALA A 65 -14.11 -6.71 -7.00
CA ALA A 65 -15.51 -7.03 -6.70
C ALA A 65 -16.50 -6.54 -7.77
N GLY A 66 -16.05 -5.80 -8.78
CA GLY A 66 -16.91 -5.17 -9.79
C GLY A 66 -17.79 -4.05 -9.24
N VAL A 67 -17.42 -3.48 -8.10
CA VAL A 67 -18.19 -2.43 -7.41
C VAL A 67 -17.76 -1.06 -7.92
N VAL A 68 -18.70 -0.30 -8.48
CA VAL A 68 -18.45 1.09 -8.86
C VAL A 68 -18.53 1.97 -7.60
N PRO A 69 -17.47 2.71 -7.24
CA PRO A 69 -17.44 3.50 -6.01
C PRO A 69 -18.55 4.55 -5.91
N GLY A 70 -19.02 5.08 -7.05
CA GLY A 70 -20.18 5.97 -7.10
C GLY A 70 -21.47 5.35 -6.54
N GLY A 71 -21.59 4.01 -6.58
CA GLY A 71 -22.70 3.25 -6.00
C GLY A 71 -22.63 3.05 -4.49
N LEU A 72 -21.47 3.25 -3.86
CA LEU A 72 -21.28 3.09 -2.41
C LEU A 72 -21.58 4.36 -1.61
N ARG A 73 -21.78 5.49 -2.29
CA ARG A 73 -22.00 6.78 -1.64
C ARG A 73 -23.33 6.76 -0.88
N GLY A 74 -23.27 6.70 0.45
CA GLY A 74 -24.43 6.77 1.34
C GLY A 74 -24.96 5.42 1.81
N GLU A 75 -24.30 4.32 1.44
CA GLU A 75 -24.55 3.02 2.08
C GLU A 75 -23.89 3.00 3.46
N ARG A 76 -24.55 2.39 4.45
CA ARG A 76 -24.18 2.46 5.86
C ARG A 76 -24.11 1.09 6.49
#